data_AF-A0A4U3KYK2-F1
#
_entry.id   AF-A0A4U3KYK2-F1
#
_cell.length_a   1.000
_cell.length_b   1.000
_cell.length_c   1.000
_cell.angle_alpha   90.00
_cell.angle_beta   90.00
_cell.angle_gamma   90.00
#
_symmetry.space_group_name_H-M   'P 1'
#
loop_
_entity.id
_entity.type
_entity.pdbx_description
1 polymer ?
#
loop_
_entity_poly.entity_id
_entity_poly.type
_entity_poly.pdbx_seq_one_letter_code
_entity_poly.pdbx_strand_id
1 'polypeptide(L)'
;MKPRPIAFLPPVIWLVLIYMLLTLPGSDIPKVNFLDAIYFDKWVHTGLFAMLVFLFCWPFRKQYPMQHSLFISITVFAVVYGIALEYVQKYFASDRSFDISDMIADAFGSLLGYMAIRYVARKIAEKNKPL
;
A
#
# COMPACT_ATOMS: atom_id res chain seq x y z
N MET A 1 -22.79 -10.07 -1.49
CA MET A 1 -22.04 -11.14 -2.22
C MET A 1 -20.63 -11.23 -1.66
N LYS A 2 -20.14 -12.45 -1.38
CA LYS A 2 -18.74 -12.67 -0.98
C LYS A 2 -17.83 -12.46 -2.20
N PRO A 3 -16.65 -11.82 -2.04
CA PRO A 3 -15.71 -11.66 -3.14
C PRO A 3 -15.21 -13.03 -3.61
N ARG A 4 -15.02 -13.17 -4.93
CA ARG A 4 -14.41 -14.37 -5.51
C ARG A 4 -12.91 -14.36 -5.20
N PRO A 5 -12.26 -15.51 -4.93
CA PRO A 5 -10.83 -15.58 -4.63
C PRO A 5 -9.94 -14.89 -5.69
N ILE A 6 -10.31 -15.00 -6.97
CA ILE A 6 -9.58 -14.35 -8.08
C ILE A 6 -9.48 -12.82 -7.95
N ALA A 7 -10.39 -12.19 -7.20
CA ALA A 7 -10.35 -10.75 -6.95
C ALA A 7 -9.16 -10.31 -6.06
N PHE A 8 -8.51 -11.27 -5.38
CA PHE A 8 -7.31 -11.02 -4.57
C PHE A 8 -6.00 -11.22 -5.33
N LEU A 9 -6.05 -11.67 -6.58
CA LEU A 9 -4.84 -11.80 -7.39
C LEU A 9 -4.12 -10.44 -7.60
N PRO A 10 -4.81 -9.34 -7.95
CA PRO A 10 -4.14 -8.04 -8.09
C PRO A 10 -3.42 -7.54 -6.82
N PRO A 11 -4.04 -7.51 -5.62
CA PRO A 11 -3.33 -7.09 -4.42
C PRO A 11 -2.16 -8.00 -4.04
N VAL A 12 -2.26 -9.31 -4.27
CA VAL A 12 -1.15 -10.24 -4.01
C VAL A 12 0.03 -9.98 -4.96
N ILE A 13 -0.25 -9.79 -6.26
CA ILE A 13 0.78 -9.40 -7.23
C ILE A 13 1.43 -8.08 -6.80
N TRP A 14 0.62 -7.09 -6.40
CA TRP A 14 1.13 -5.80 -5.95
C TRP A 14 2.01 -5.91 -4.70
N LEU A 15 1.63 -6.75 -3.74
CA LEU A 15 2.44 -7.03 -2.55
C LEU A 15 3.83 -7.57 -2.92
N VAL A 16 3.89 -8.54 -3.83
CA VAL A 16 5.16 -9.08 -4.33
C VAL A 16 5.94 -8.03 -5.11
N LEU A 17 5.29 -7.20 -5.91
CA LEU A 17 5.95 -6.10 -6.61
C LEU A 17 6.58 -5.09 -5.66
N ILE A 18 5.90 -4.73 -4.56
CA ILE A 18 6.48 -3.87 -3.52
C ILE A 18 7.74 -4.51 -2.93
N TYR A 19 7.68 -5.79 -2.56
CA TYR A 19 8.86 -6.50 -2.05
C TYR A 19 10.03 -6.38 -3.03
N MET A 20 9.80 -6.70 -4.30
CA MET A 20 10.84 -6.65 -5.33
C MET A 20 11.38 -5.23 -5.49
N LEU A 21 10.52 -4.23 -5.67
CA LEU A 21 10.93 -2.85 -5.92
C LEU A 21 11.74 -2.25 -4.76
N LEU A 22 11.33 -2.50 -3.53
CA LEU A 22 11.98 -1.94 -2.35
C LEU A 22 13.24 -2.71 -1.93
N THR A 23 13.39 -3.97 -2.35
CA THR A 23 14.60 -4.77 -2.05
C THR A 23 15.63 -4.80 -3.18
N LEU A 24 15.29 -4.32 -4.39
CA LEU A 24 16.23 -4.22 -5.51
C LEU A 24 17.45 -3.34 -5.14
N PRO A 25 18.69 -3.68 -5.55
CA PRO A 25 19.88 -2.89 -5.24
C PRO A 25 19.78 -1.44 -5.74
N GLY A 26 20.20 -0.48 -4.91
CA GLY A 26 20.21 0.93 -5.28
C GLY A 26 21.20 1.28 -6.40
N SER A 27 22.15 0.38 -6.70
CA SER A 27 23.14 0.54 -7.78
C SER A 27 22.51 0.66 -9.18
N ASP A 28 21.30 0.16 -9.34
CA ASP A 28 20.60 0.10 -10.63
C ASP A 28 19.71 1.34 -10.87
N ILE A 29 19.68 2.29 -9.92
CA ILE A 29 18.86 3.51 -9.99
C ILE A 29 19.69 4.68 -10.58
N PRO A 30 19.17 5.42 -11.59
CA PRO A 30 19.86 6.56 -12.18
C PRO A 30 20.24 7.62 -11.13
N LYS A 31 21.47 8.12 -11.20
CA LYS A 31 21.95 9.17 -10.29
C LYS A 31 21.28 10.51 -10.59
N VAL A 32 20.23 10.84 -9.84
CA VAL A 32 19.64 12.18 -9.78
C VAL A 32 20.22 12.96 -8.59
N ASN A 33 19.87 14.24 -8.43
CA ASN A 33 20.25 15.01 -7.25
C ASN A 33 19.83 14.26 -5.97
N PHE A 34 20.72 14.18 -4.98
CA PHE A 34 20.53 13.37 -3.78
C PHE A 34 19.22 13.68 -3.03
N LEU A 35 18.88 14.96 -2.87
CA LEU A 35 17.64 15.36 -2.22
C LEU A 35 16.40 14.99 -3.05
N ASP A 36 16.45 15.19 -4.37
CA ASP A 36 15.34 14.85 -5.26
C ASP A 36 15.09 13.34 -5.27
N ALA A 37 16.15 12.52 -5.24
CA ALA A 37 16.05 11.07 -5.08
C ALA A 37 15.33 10.70 -3.77
N ILE A 38 15.75 11.27 -2.63
CA ILE A 38 15.17 10.94 -1.32
C ILE A 38 13.69 11.34 -1.24
N TYR A 39 13.36 12.56 -1.69
CA TYR A 39 11.96 13.01 -1.66
C TYR A 39 11.09 12.20 -2.60
N PHE A 40 11.59 11.89 -3.80
CA PHE A 40 10.87 11.07 -4.77
C PHE A 40 10.62 9.66 -4.22
N ASP A 41 11.62 9.05 -3.57
CA ASP A 41 11.51 7.72 -2.95
C ASP A 41 10.37 7.66 -1.91
N LYS A 42 10.25 8.69 -1.06
CA LYS A 42 9.16 8.79 -0.07
C LYS A 42 7.78 8.89 -0.71
N TRP A 43 7.65 9.59 -1.84
CA TRP A 43 6.41 9.62 -2.60
C TRP A 43 6.09 8.28 -3.28
N VAL A 44 7.11 7.56 -3.73
CA VAL A 44 6.98 6.19 -4.25
C VAL A 44 6.45 5.27 -3.15
N HIS A 45 7.08 5.24 -1.97
CA HIS A 45 6.61 4.50 -0.79
C HIS A 45 5.15 4.82 -0.45
N THR A 46 4.82 6.11 -0.35
CA THR A 46 3.44 6.57 -0.09
C THR A 46 2.46 6.02 -1.15
N GLY A 47 2.81 6.11 -2.44
CA GLY A 47 1.97 5.63 -3.54
C GLY A 47 1.80 4.10 -3.56
N LEU A 48 2.91 3.37 -3.34
CA LEU A 48 2.94 1.91 -3.31
C LEU A 48 2.00 1.36 -2.22
N PHE A 49 2.11 1.88 -1.00
CA PHE A 49 1.30 1.42 0.14
C PHE A 49 -0.15 1.92 0.09
N ALA A 50 -0.40 3.12 -0.45
CA ALA A 50 -1.77 3.57 -0.73
C ALA A 50 -2.49 2.63 -1.70
N MET A 51 -1.81 2.25 -2.79
CA MET A 51 -2.35 1.32 -3.78
C MET A 51 -2.54 -0.09 -3.17
N LEU A 52 -1.61 -0.56 -2.33
CA LEU A 52 -1.73 -1.84 -1.64
C LEU A 52 -3.02 -1.94 -0.83
N VAL A 53 -3.27 -0.98 0.06
CA VAL A 53 -4.49 -0.94 0.89
C VAL A 53 -5.73 -0.83 0.01
N PHE A 54 -5.69 0.04 -1.01
CA PHE A 54 -6.80 0.22 -1.93
C PHE A 54 -7.17 -1.09 -2.64
N LEU A 55 -6.19 -1.82 -3.19
CA LEU A 55 -6.39 -3.07 -3.90
C LEU A 55 -6.89 -4.19 -2.98
N PHE A 56 -6.35 -4.32 -1.76
CA PHE A 56 -6.83 -5.33 -0.80
C PHE A 56 -8.27 -5.06 -0.33
N CYS A 57 -8.67 -3.79 -0.24
CA CYS A 57 -10.03 -3.42 0.12
C CYS A 57 -11.02 -3.46 -1.06
N TRP A 58 -10.53 -3.36 -2.31
CA TRP A 58 -11.35 -3.27 -3.53
C TRP A 58 -12.39 -4.40 -3.70
N PRO A 59 -12.08 -5.69 -3.43
CA PRO A 59 -13.07 -6.77 -3.52
C PRO A 59 -14.31 -6.56 -2.63
N PHE A 60 -14.17 -5.80 -1.56
CA PHE A 60 -15.22 -5.52 -0.57
C PHE A 60 -15.98 -4.22 -0.83
N ARG A 61 -15.61 -3.42 -1.84
CA ARG A 61 -16.15 -2.06 -2.09
C ARG A 61 -17.67 -1.95 -2.27
N LYS A 62 -18.33 -3.05 -2.66
CA LYS A 62 -19.79 -3.11 -2.86
C LYS A 62 -20.54 -3.70 -1.67
N GLN A 63 -19.85 -4.08 -0.61
CA GLN A 63 -20.49 -4.60 0.60
C GLN A 63 -20.99 -3.43 1.44
N TYR A 64 -22.30 -3.43 1.72
CA TYR A 64 -22.94 -2.46 2.57
C TYR A 64 -23.64 -3.18 3.75
N PRO A 65 -23.46 -2.73 5.01
CA PRO A 65 -22.58 -1.64 5.42
C PRO A 65 -21.09 -1.98 5.21
N MET A 66 -20.27 -0.93 5.10
CA MET A 66 -18.83 -1.07 4.92
C MET A 66 -18.20 -1.72 6.16
N GLN A 67 -17.34 -2.72 5.95
CA GLN A 67 -16.68 -3.44 7.04
C GLN A 67 -15.47 -2.66 7.55
N HIS A 68 -15.70 -1.64 8.39
CA HIS A 68 -14.63 -0.78 8.92
C HIS A 68 -13.51 -1.54 9.63
N SER A 69 -13.85 -2.54 10.45
CA SER A 69 -12.87 -3.36 11.16
C SER A 69 -11.94 -4.12 10.21
N LEU A 70 -12.48 -4.67 9.12
CA LEU A 70 -11.69 -5.36 8.09
C LEU A 70 -10.72 -4.39 7.40
N PHE A 71 -11.19 -3.19 7.04
CA PHE A 71 -10.36 -2.23 6.32
C PHE A 71 -9.26 -1.67 7.22
N ILE A 72 -9.56 -1.44 8.51
CA ILE A 72 -8.53 -1.10 9.51
C ILE A 72 -7.51 -2.24 9.64
N SER A 73 -7.96 -3.50 9.68
CA SER A 73 -7.06 -4.65 9.76
C SER A 73 -6.13 -4.74 8.54
N ILE A 74 -6.64 -4.44 7.33
CA ILE A 74 -5.83 -4.36 6.10
C ILE A 74 -4.81 -3.21 6.18
N THR A 75 -5.21 -2.04 6.68
CA THR A 75 -4.29 -0.91 6.87
C THR A 75 -3.19 -1.25 7.88
N VAL A 76 -3.53 -1.84 9.03
CA VAL A 76 -2.55 -2.27 10.04
C VAL A 76 -1.60 -3.31 9.45
N PHE A 77 -2.13 -4.27 8.68
CA PHE A 77 -1.31 -5.24 7.96
C PHE A 77 -0.30 -4.56 7.03
N ALA A 78 -0.73 -3.57 6.24
CA ALA A 78 0.15 -2.84 5.33
C ALA A 78 1.25 -2.08 6.10
N VAL A 79 0.93 -1.44 7.23
CA VAL A 79 1.94 -0.78 8.07
C VAL A 79 2.96 -1.78 8.63
N VAL A 80 2.49 -2.90 9.16
CA VAL A 80 3.38 -3.96 9.69
C VAL A 80 4.24 -4.54 8.57
N TYR A 81 3.70 -4.67 7.36
CA TYR A 81 4.44 -5.12 6.20
C TYR A 81 5.55 -4.15 5.79
N GLY A 82 5.30 -2.83 5.78
CA GLY A 82 6.33 -1.81 5.51
C GLY A 82 7.45 -1.84 6.55
N ILE A 83 7.10 -1.89 7.84
CA ILE A 83 8.07 -2.05 8.92
C ILE A 83 8.91 -3.32 8.73
N ALA A 84 8.27 -4.44 8.39
CA ALA A 84 8.98 -5.69 8.14
C ALA A 84 9.94 -5.58 6.94
N LEU A 85 9.54 -4.89 5.86
CA LEU A 85 10.39 -4.67 4.68
C LEU A 85 11.65 -3.87 5.00
N GLU A 86 11.57 -2.86 5.87
CA GLU A 86 12.75 -2.11 6.33
C GLU A 86 13.75 -3.02 7.06
N TYR A 87 13.24 -3.93 7.91
CA TYR A 87 14.10 -4.94 8.53
C TYR A 87 14.66 -5.93 7.51
N VAL A 88 13.87 -6.30 6.48
CA VAL A 88 14.37 -7.13 5.39
C VAL A 88 15.50 -6.43 4.65
N GLN A 89 15.35 -5.15 4.31
CA GLN A 89 16.40 -4.36 3.67
C GLN A 89 17.66 -4.32 4.55
N LYS A 90 17.50 -4.00 5.85
CA LYS A 90 18.60 -3.93 6.81
C LYS A 90 19.44 -5.20 6.90
N TYR A 91 18.81 -6.38 6.86
CA TYR A 91 19.49 -7.66 7.13
C TYR A 91 19.80 -8.47 5.87
N PHE A 92 19.07 -8.24 4.76
CA PHE A 92 19.14 -9.08 3.58
C PHE A 92 19.39 -8.31 2.27
N ALA A 93 19.31 -6.98 2.25
CA ALA A 93 19.61 -6.16 1.08
C ALA A 93 20.83 -5.24 1.35
N SER A 94 22.02 -5.74 1.02
CA SER A 94 23.32 -5.10 1.31
C SER A 94 23.45 -3.64 0.86
N ASP A 95 22.71 -3.25 -0.18
CA ASP A 95 22.76 -1.92 -0.80
C ASP A 95 21.54 -1.04 -0.46
N ARG A 96 20.74 -1.41 0.55
CA ARG A 96 19.60 -0.63 1.04
C ARG A 96 19.80 -0.18 2.47
N SER A 97 19.46 1.09 2.73
CA SER A 97 19.50 1.68 4.07
C SER A 97 18.19 1.45 4.80
N PHE A 98 18.28 1.11 6.08
CA PHE A 98 17.14 1.17 7.00
C PHE A 98 16.74 2.63 7.24
N ASP A 99 15.50 3.01 6.94
CA ASP A 99 15.00 4.39 7.05
C ASP A 99 13.63 4.43 7.75
N ILE A 100 13.61 5.05 8.95
CA ILE A 100 12.36 5.27 9.70
C ILE A 100 11.40 6.19 8.93
N SER A 101 11.91 7.11 8.11
CA SER A 101 11.07 7.99 7.32
C SER A 101 10.34 7.28 6.19
N ASP A 102 10.86 6.15 5.71
CA ASP A 102 10.19 5.29 4.74
C ASP A 102 9.07 4.48 5.41
N MET A 103 9.27 4.02 6.66
CA MET A 103 8.17 3.46 7.49
C MET A 103 7.02 4.47 7.68
N ILE A 104 7.35 5.75 7.89
CA ILE A 104 6.36 6.81 8.04
C ILE A 104 5.63 7.05 6.72
N ALA A 105 6.35 7.05 5.59
CA ALA A 105 5.77 7.18 4.25
C ALA A 105 4.83 6.00 3.92
N ASP A 106 5.22 4.78 4.25
CA ASP A 106 4.39 3.56 4.09
C ASP A 106 3.12 3.64 4.92
N ALA A 107 3.23 4.09 6.17
CA ALA A 107 2.09 4.26 7.05
C ALA A 107 1.13 5.36 6.57
N PHE A 108 1.68 6.48 6.14
CA PHE A 108 0.91 7.58 5.56
C PHE A 108 0.20 7.15 4.27
N GLY A 109 0.91 6.47 3.37
CA GLY A 109 0.35 5.86 2.16
C GLY A 109 -0.79 4.91 2.48
N SER A 110 -0.59 4.00 3.43
CA SER A 110 -1.62 3.04 3.88
C SER A 110 -2.90 3.74 4.37
N LEU A 111 -2.77 4.86 5.09
CA LEU A 111 -3.90 5.68 5.53
C LEU A 111 -4.61 6.36 4.35
N LEU A 112 -3.87 6.91 3.39
CA LEU A 112 -4.44 7.50 2.17
C LEU A 112 -5.22 6.46 1.36
N GLY A 113 -4.69 5.24 1.22
CA GLY A 113 -5.36 4.12 0.56
C GLY A 113 -6.69 3.77 1.24
N TYR A 114 -6.71 3.74 2.57
CA TYR A 114 -7.94 3.55 3.35
C TYR A 114 -8.97 4.65 3.10
N MET A 115 -8.55 5.92 3.13
CA MET A 115 -9.44 7.05 2.87
C MET A 115 -9.99 7.03 1.44
N ALA A 116 -9.16 6.69 0.46
CA ALA A 116 -9.55 6.61 -0.95
C ALA A 116 -10.62 5.52 -1.17
N ILE A 117 -10.42 4.31 -0.64
CA ILE A 117 -11.41 3.25 -0.81
C ILE A 117 -12.72 3.53 -0.05
N ARG A 118 -12.64 4.17 1.13
CA ARG A 118 -13.84 4.65 1.86
C ARG A 118 -14.65 5.61 1.00
N TYR A 119 -13.99 6.58 0.38
CA TYR A 119 -14.64 7.56 -0.49
C TYR A 119 -15.32 6.87 -1.68
N VAL A 120 -14.61 5.96 -2.36
CA VAL A 120 -15.15 5.21 -3.50
C VAL A 120 -16.34 4.33 -3.08
N ALA A 121 -16.22 3.56 -2.00
CA ALA A 121 -17.29 2.68 -1.52
C ALA A 121 -18.55 3.48 -1.15
N ARG A 122 -18.39 4.64 -0.52
CA ARG A 122 -19.50 5.56 -0.21
C ARG A 122 -20.20 6.05 -1.47
N LYS A 123 -19.44 6.52 -2.47
CA LYS A 123 -20.00 6.99 -3.75
C LYS A 123 -20.77 5.88 -4.48
N ILE A 124 -20.27 4.64 -4.45
CA ILE A 124 -20.96 3.49 -5.02
C ILE A 124 -22.27 3.22 -4.27
N ALA A 125 -22.27 3.28 -2.94
CA ALA A 125 -23.48 3.07 -2.14
C ALA A 125 -24.54 4.17 -2.38
N GLU A 126 -24.13 5.44 -2.47
CA GLU A 126 -25.02 6.57 -2.77
C GLU A 126 -25.73 6.40 -4.13
N LYS A 127 -25.00 5.97 -5.17
CA LYS A 127 -25.57 5.74 -6.51
C LYS A 127 -26.60 4.59 -6.57
N ASN A 128 -26.52 3.64 -5.65
CA ASN A 128 -27.37 2.45 -5.64
C ASN A 128 -28.60 2.58 -4.71
N LYS A 129 -28.85 3.75 -4.10
CA LYS A 129 -30.08 3.98 -3.32
C LYS A 129 -31.28 4.07 -4.28
N PRO A 130 -32.35 3.28 -4.09
CA PRO A 130 -33.58 3.45 -4.84
C PRO A 130 -34.18 4.84 -4.55
N LEU A 131 -34.78 5.45 -5.58
CA LEU A 131 -35.54 6.71 -5.48
C LEU A 131 -36.70 6.59 -4.49
#